data_AF-A0A560S026-F1
#
_entry.id   AF-A0A560S026-F1
#
_cell.length_a   1.000
_cell.length_b   1.000
_cell.length_c   1.000
_cell.angle_alpha   90.00
_cell.angle_beta   90.00
_cell.angle_gamma   90.00
#
_symmetry.space_group_name_H-M   'P 1'
#
loop_
_entity.id
_entity.type
_entity.pdbx_description
1 polymer ?
#
loop_
_entity_poly.entity_id
_entity_poly.type
_entity_poly.pdbx_seq_one_letter_code
_entity_poly.pdbx_strand_id
1 'polypeptide(L)' 'MRVPFSDIIYVCPYVLARFDRDGHFRVVCQGPKDKVFDYQLGEGICLDEMAFHAEWLRGLIGGRMHELLNLDK' A
#
# COMPACT_ATOMS: atom_id res chain seq x y z
N MET A 1 -13.79 -2.05 2.78
CA MET A 1 -13.91 -1.36 1.47
C MET A 1 -13.47 -2.32 0.38
N ARG A 2 -14.13 -2.30 -0.80
CA ARG A 2 -13.75 -3.14 -1.94
C ARG A 2 -13.37 -2.23 -3.10
N VAL A 3 -12.16 -2.37 -3.62
CA VAL A 3 -11.64 -1.63 -4.77
C VAL A 3 -11.48 -2.63 -5.92
N PRO A 4 -12.06 -2.39 -7.10
CA PRO A 4 -11.81 -3.23 -8.27
C PRO A 4 -10.33 -3.28 -8.60
N PHE A 5 -9.81 -4.46 -8.94
CA PHE A 5 -8.38 -4.64 -9.20
C PHE A 5 -7.87 -3.81 -10.40
N SER A 6 -8.74 -3.59 -11.39
CA SER A 6 -8.50 -2.70 -12.54
C SER A 6 -8.27 -1.25 -12.15
N ASP A 7 -8.86 -0.84 -11.03
CA ASP A 7 -8.90 0.56 -10.63
C ASP A 7 -7.69 0.89 -9.74
N ILE A 8 -6.93 -0.11 -9.28
CA ILE A 8 -5.71 0.11 -8.50
C ILE A 8 -4.66 0.74 -9.41
N ILE A 9 -4.28 1.98 -9.11
CA ILE A 9 -3.20 2.70 -9.77
C ILE A 9 -1.87 2.19 -9.22
N TYR A 10 -1.71 2.21 -7.89
CA TYR A 10 -0.58 1.60 -7.21
C TYR A 10 -0.91 1.26 -5.75
N VAL A 11 -0.06 0.40 -5.16
CA VAL A 11 -0.02 0.10 -3.73
C VAL A 11 1.37 0.42 -3.22
N CYS A 12 1.47 1.10 -2.08
CA CYS A 12 2.75 1.47 -1.48
C CYS A 12 2.78 1.10 0.01
N PRO A 13 3.81 0.39 0.50
CA PRO A 13 3.98 0.13 1.93
C PRO A 13 4.54 1.37 2.60
N TYR A 14 3.91 1.84 3.68
CA TYR A 14 4.31 3.02 4.44
C TYR A 14 4.66 2.65 5.87
N VAL A 15 5.75 3.24 6.37
CA VAL A 15 6.16 3.19 7.78
C VAL A 15 6.34 4.61 8.31
N LEU A 16 6.04 4.78 9.59
CA LEU A 16 6.34 5.99 10.34
C LEU A 16 7.34 5.62 11.45
N ALA A 17 8.33 6.47 11.71
CA ALA A 17 9.27 6.40 12.82
C ALA A 17 8.58 6.28 14.19
N ARG A 18 7.33 6.74 14.32
CA ARG A 18 6.54 6.53 15.54
C ARG A 18 6.17 5.06 15.77
N PHE A 19 6.13 4.27 14.71
CA PHE A 19 5.77 2.87 14.68
C PHE A 19 6.99 2.03 14.30
N ASP A 20 8.12 2.17 15.00
CA ASP A 20 9.44 1.57 14.71
C ASP A 20 9.44 0.05 14.33
N ARG A 21 8.29 -0.63 14.46
CA ARG A 21 8.07 -2.05 14.23
C ARG A 21 6.88 -2.38 13.31
N ASP A 22 6.07 -1.40 12.92
CA ASP A 22 4.84 -1.64 12.18
C ASP A 22 4.46 -0.52 11.18
N GLY A 23 3.55 -0.84 10.27
CA GLY A 23 3.13 0.07 9.20
C GLY A 23 1.79 -0.33 8.59
N HIS A 24 1.54 0.21 7.40
CA HIS A 24 0.33 -0.05 6.64
C HIS A 24 0.60 0.07 5.14
N PHE A 25 -0.38 -0.33 4.32
CA PHE A 25 -0.34 -0.08 2.88
C PHE A 25 -1.21 1.12 2.53
N ARG A 26 -0.77 1.95 1.59
CA ARG A 26 -1.63 2.88 0.88
C ARG A 26 -2.03 2.29 -0.46
N VAL A 27 -3.31 2.31 -0.75
CA VAL A 27 -3.90 1.86 -2.01
C VAL A 27 -4.46 3.08 -2.70
N VAL A 28 -3.85 3.45 -3.82
CA VAL A 28 -4.30 4.55 -4.66
C VAL A 28 -5.07 3.97 -5.83
N CYS A 29 -6.29 4.45 -6.02
CA CYS A 29 -7.17 3.93 -7.05
C CYS A 29 -7.94 5.01 -7.81
N GLN A 30 -8.29 4.66 -9.04
CA GLN A 30 -9.12 5.46 -9.91
C GLN A 30 -10.59 5.26 -9.54
N GLY A 31 -11.24 6.32 -9.09
CA GLY A 31 -12.68 6.34 -8.86
C GLY A 31 -13.47 7.00 -9.98
N PRO A 32 -14.79 7.13 -9.81
CA PRO A 32 -15.68 7.71 -10.81
C PRO A 32 -15.28 9.14 -11.21
N LYS A 33 -15.52 9.50 -12.46
CA LYS A 33 -15.22 10.84 -13.03
C LYS A 33 -13.76 11.23 -12.88
N ASP A 34 -12.86 10.28 -13.10
CA ASP A 34 -11.41 10.46 -13.03
C ASP A 34 -10.88 10.93 -11.66
N LYS A 35 -11.69 10.84 -10.61
CA LYS A 35 -11.27 11.19 -9.26
C LYS A 35 -10.36 10.12 -8.66
N VAL A 36 -9.18 10.52 -8.20
CA VAL A 36 -8.25 9.63 -7.47
C VAL A 36 -8.66 9.55 -5.99
N PHE A 37 -8.61 8.34 -5.45
CA PHE A 37 -8.81 8.07 -4.03
C PHE A 37 -7.57 7.39 -3.46
N ASP A 38 -7.33 7.65 -2.17
CA ASP A 38 -6.23 7.07 -1.44
C ASP A 38 -6.74 6.49 -0.12
N TYR A 39 -6.43 5.22 0.09
CA TYR A 39 -6.94 4.43 1.19
C TYR A 39 -5.82 3.78 1.98
N GLN A 40 -5.91 3.87 3.29
CA GLN A 40 -5.09 3.05 4.18
C GLN A 40 -5.69 1.63 4.27
N LEU A 41 -4.85 0.63 4.01
CA LEU A 41 -5.16 -0.78 4.14
C LEU A 41 -4.29 -1.37 5.26
N GLY A 42 -4.97 -1.86 6.30
CA GLY A 42 -4.34 -2.35 7.52
C GLY A 42 -3.85 -1.22 8.43
N GLU A 43 -3.43 -1.62 9.62
CA GLU A 43 -2.79 -0.78 10.63
C GLU A 43 -2.02 -1.72 11.55
N GLY A 44 -0.82 -1.32 11.98
CA GLY A 44 -0.03 -2.14 12.89
C GLY A 44 0.53 -3.43 12.28
N ILE A 45 0.69 -3.50 10.95
CA ILE A 45 1.27 -4.67 10.29
C ILE A 45 2.77 -4.66 10.55
N CYS A 46 3.32 -5.73 11.13
CA CYS A 46 4.76 -5.78 11.38
C CYS A 46 5.56 -5.80 10.07
N LEU A 47 6.80 -5.31 10.12
CA LEU A 47 7.61 -5.12 8.91
C LEU A 47 7.87 -6.41 8.12
N ASP A 48 8.09 -7.53 8.81
CA ASP A 48 8.31 -8.84 8.17
C ASP A 48 7.05 -9.30 7.41
N GLU A 49 5.88 -9.09 8.01
CA GLU A 49 4.61 -9.42 7.39
C GLU A 49 4.31 -8.47 6.22
N MET A 50 4.60 -7.18 6.35
CA MET A 50 4.50 -6.24 5.23
C MET A 50 5.42 -6.62 4.07
N ALA A 51 6.66 -7.03 4.34
CA ALA A 51 7.59 -7.46 3.30
C ALA A 51 7.07 -8.70 2.58
N PHE A 52 6.56 -9.70 3.32
CA PHE A 52 5.92 -10.88 2.75
C PHE A 52 4.73 -10.52 1.83
N HIS A 53 3.82 -9.67 2.32
CA HIS A 53 2.65 -9.25 1.52
C HIS A 53 3.04 -8.39 0.33
N ALA A 54 4.06 -7.54 0.45
CA ALA A 54 4.57 -6.72 -0.64
C ALA A 54 5.13 -7.59 -1.78
N GLU A 55 5.90 -8.63 -1.48
CA GLU A 55 6.41 -9.56 -2.49
C GLU A 55 5.27 -10.35 -3.16
N TRP A 56 4.29 -10.83 -2.37
CA TRP A 56 3.12 -11.49 -2.93
C TRP A 56 2.30 -10.56 -3.85
N LEU A 57 2.06 -9.32 -3.43
CA LEU A 57 1.36 -8.31 -4.24
C LEU A 57 2.14 -7.94 -5.48
N ARG A 58 3.47 -7.83 -5.40
CA ARG A 58 4.34 -7.56 -6.55
C ARG A 58 4.19 -8.62 -7.64
N GLY A 59 3.98 -9.88 -7.26
CA GLY A 59 3.64 -10.96 -8.21
C GLY A 59 2.30 -10.76 -8.92
N LEU A 60 1.35 -10.03 -8.33
CA LEU A 60 0.00 -9.81 -8.87
C LEU A 60 -0.16 -8.49 -9.63
N ILE A 61 0.35 -7.39 -9.08
CA ILE A 61 0.19 -6.04 -9.63
C ILE A 61 1.47 -5.51 -10.31
N GLY A 62 2.56 -6.26 -10.26
CA GLY A 62 3.83 -5.92 -10.90
C GLY A 62 4.40 -4.61 -10.37
N GLY A 63 4.87 -3.75 -11.28
CA GLY A 63 5.44 -2.44 -10.95
C GLY A 63 4.46 -1.44 -10.31
N ARG A 64 3.15 -1.77 -10.23
CA ARG A 64 2.19 -1.01 -9.43
C ARG A 64 2.36 -1.25 -7.93
N MET A 65 3.12 -2.26 -7.51
CA MET A 65 3.57 -2.40 -6.12
C MET A 65 4.86 -1.61 -5.95
N HIS A 66 4.78 -0.50 -5.21
CA HIS A 66 5.92 0.39 -4.99
C HIS A 66 6.80 -0.09 -3.83
N GLU A 67 8.01 0.46 -3.77
CA GLU A 67 8.94 0.24 -2.67
C GLU A 67 8.43 0.86 -1.36
N LEU A 68 8.89 0.30 -0.24
CA LEU A 68 8.62 0.81 1.11
C LEU A 68 9.03 2.29 1.23
N LEU A 69 8.10 3.13 1.67
CA LEU A 69 8.35 4.54 1.94
C LEU A 69 8.30 4.80 3.45
N ASN A 70 9.35 5.44 3.97
CA ASN A 70 9.36 5.99 5.31
C ASN A 70 8.84 7.43 5.24
N LEU A 71 7.73 7.73 5.91
CA LEU A 71 7.09 9.04 5.86
C LEU A 71 7.72 10.10 6.78
N ASP A 72 8.63 9.72 7.67
CA ASP A 72 9.34 10.64 8.57
C ASP A 72 10.70 11.09 8.04
N LYS A 73 11.12 10.62 6.86
CA LYS A 73 12.35 11.02 6.17
C LYS A 73 12.06 11.73 4.86
#